data_AF-A0A411PNE1-F1
#
_entry.id   AF-A0A411PNE1-F1
#
_cell.length_a   1.000
_cell.length_b   1.000
_cell.length_c   1.000
_cell.angle_alpha   90.00
_cell.angle_beta   90.00
_cell.angle_gamma   90.00
#
_symmetry.space_group_name_H-M   'P 1'
#
loop_
_entity.id
_entity.type
_entity.pdbx_description
1 polymer ?
#
loop_
_entity_poly.entity_id
_entity_poly.type
_entity_poly.pdbx_seq_one_letter_code
_entity_poly.pdbx_strand_id
1 'polypeptide(L)'
;ALPGTLRGDLAFRCPSCTAERLALCPKVTAACTEIVREPGCGCCPLCARLEGELCGVYTPRCSGSLRCYPSTDSELPLQQLIHGLGRCGQKVDLDVTTTLDHEATNEVQGTENPNTKRPAMEAWFWMESARQQHLNERKTKMKTNQLEDPRTQKVLQSACQQELDKVLEEISKMTSEDNRGPLENLYVLKFPNCDRHGLYNLKQCNMSTHGQRGECWCVNPLTGV
;
A
#
# COMPACT_ATOMS: atom_id res chain seq x y z
N ALA A 1 23.88 -22.70 5.38
CA ALA A 1 23.71 -21.23 5.38
C ALA A 1 22.31 -20.94 4.88
N LEU A 2 21.42 -20.44 5.75
CA LEU A 2 20.05 -20.07 5.37
C LEU A 2 20.09 -18.65 4.77
N PRO A 3 19.49 -18.41 3.60
CA PRO A 3 19.41 -17.05 3.07
C PRO A 3 18.44 -16.26 3.95
N GLY A 4 18.95 -15.20 4.58
CA GLY A 4 18.18 -14.31 5.42
C GLY A 4 17.13 -13.60 4.58
N THR A 5 15.86 -13.82 4.92
CA THR A 5 14.73 -13.06 4.39
C THR A 5 14.88 -11.63 4.87
N LEU A 6 15.31 -10.73 3.99
CA LEU A 6 15.39 -9.31 4.28
C LEU A 6 13.95 -8.79 4.42
N ARG A 7 13.67 -8.06 5.50
CA ARG A 7 12.36 -7.49 5.87
C ARG A 7 11.75 -6.51 4.82
N GLY A 8 12.36 -6.38 3.65
CA GLY A 8 11.87 -5.63 2.48
C GLY A 8 11.07 -6.45 1.47
N ASP A 9 10.93 -7.77 1.67
CA ASP A 9 10.24 -8.68 0.73
C ASP A 9 8.70 -8.58 0.73
N LEU A 10 8.11 -7.75 1.59
CA LEU A 10 6.66 -7.48 1.63
C LEU A 10 6.29 -6.11 1.03
N ALA A 11 7.03 -5.66 0.02
CA ALA A 11 6.66 -4.46 -0.73
C ALA A 11 5.63 -4.82 -1.83
N PHE A 12 4.40 -4.33 -1.69
CA PHE A 12 3.43 -4.38 -2.79
C PHE A 12 3.90 -3.46 -3.92
N ARG A 13 4.35 -4.07 -5.02
CA ARG A 13 4.81 -3.37 -6.23
C ARG A 13 3.76 -3.47 -7.30
N CYS A 14 3.66 -2.51 -8.21
CA CYS A 14 2.78 -2.67 -9.37
C CYS A 14 3.20 -3.90 -10.20
N PRO A 15 2.26 -4.63 -10.80
CA PRO A 15 2.59 -5.70 -11.75
C PRO A 15 3.32 -5.12 -12.96
N SER A 16 4.19 -5.93 -13.55
CA SER A 16 4.89 -5.57 -14.79
C SER A 16 3.91 -5.43 -15.94
N CYS A 17 4.13 -4.46 -16.82
CA CYS A 17 3.32 -4.28 -18.01
C CYS A 17 3.74 -5.27 -19.10
N THR A 18 2.79 -6.04 -19.62
CA THR A 18 3.03 -6.92 -20.77
C THR A 18 3.15 -6.11 -22.05
N ALA A 19 3.92 -6.63 -23.02
CA ALA A 19 4.07 -6.00 -24.33
C ALA A 19 2.72 -5.84 -25.06
N GLU A 20 1.83 -6.83 -24.91
CA GLU A 20 0.47 -6.80 -25.45
C GLU A 20 -0.34 -5.62 -24.90
N ARG A 21 -0.28 -5.40 -23.58
CA ARG A 21 -0.98 -4.28 -22.92
C ARG A 21 -0.43 -2.93 -23.36
N LEU A 22 0.89 -2.82 -23.53
CA LEU A 22 1.54 -1.61 -24.02
C LEU A 22 1.19 -1.32 -25.49
N ALA A 23 1.04 -2.35 -26.32
CA ALA A 23 0.68 -2.20 -27.73
C ALA A 23 -0.74 -1.63 -27.94
N LEU A 24 -1.64 -1.84 -26.98
CA LEU A 24 -3.01 -1.31 -27.00
C LEU A 24 -3.12 0.14 -26.49
N CYS A 25 -2.03 0.73 -25.99
CA CYS A 25 -2.08 2.08 -25.44
C CYS A 25 -2.33 3.14 -26.52
N PRO A 26 -3.11 4.19 -26.19
CA PRO A 26 -3.32 5.29 -27.12
C PRO A 26 -1.99 6.00 -27.39
N LYS A 27 -1.79 6.41 -28.65
CA LYS A 27 -0.60 7.18 -29.03
C LYS A 27 -0.71 8.59 -28.44
N VAL A 28 0.27 8.98 -27.64
CA VAL A 28 0.39 10.35 -27.13
C VAL A 28 0.80 11.29 -28.26
N THR A 29 0.09 12.40 -28.40
CA THR A 29 0.36 13.40 -29.44
C THR A 29 1.69 14.11 -29.22
N ALA A 30 2.35 14.54 -30.31
CA ALA A 30 3.65 15.24 -30.29
C ALA A 30 3.66 16.59 -29.54
N ALA A 31 2.51 17.09 -29.10
CA ALA A 31 2.37 18.34 -28.34
C ALA A 31 2.69 18.21 -26.84
N CYS A 32 2.99 17.01 -26.35
CA CYS A 32 3.25 16.78 -24.93
C CYS A 32 4.72 16.99 -24.59
N THR A 33 4.99 17.95 -23.72
CA THR A 33 6.35 18.33 -23.30
C THR A 33 7.08 17.20 -22.58
N GLU A 34 6.36 16.48 -21.71
CA GLU A 34 6.90 15.35 -20.96
C GLU A 34 5.86 14.23 -20.92
N ILE A 35 6.34 13.00 -21.05
CA ILE A 35 5.51 11.79 -21.00
C ILE A 35 5.69 11.15 -19.62
N VAL A 36 4.58 10.93 -18.93
CA VAL A 36 4.50 10.24 -17.64
C VAL A 36 3.66 8.98 -17.77
N ARG A 37 3.85 8.04 -16.84
CA ARG A 37 3.00 6.87 -16.72
C ARG A 37 1.64 7.26 -16.15
N GLU A 38 0.60 6.54 -16.57
CA GLU A 38 -0.72 6.55 -15.93
C GLU A 38 -0.67 6.48 -14.39
N PRO A 39 -1.67 7.06 -13.69
CA PRO A 39 -1.76 6.99 -12.24
C PRO A 39 -1.86 5.55 -11.74
N GLY A 40 -1.47 5.34 -10.47
CA GLY A 40 -1.41 4.01 -9.85
C GLY A 40 -0.50 3.05 -10.62
N CYS A 41 -1.06 1.93 -11.06
CA CYS A 41 -0.36 0.88 -11.82
C CYS A 41 -0.74 0.84 -13.30
N GLY A 42 -1.39 1.87 -13.86
CA GLY A 42 -1.71 1.92 -15.31
C GLY A 42 -0.44 1.90 -16.17
N CYS A 43 -0.48 1.25 -17.33
CA CYS A 43 0.71 0.98 -18.15
C CYS A 43 0.96 2.00 -19.25
N CYS A 44 -0.06 2.79 -19.61
CA CYS A 44 0.02 3.63 -20.79
C CYS A 44 0.73 4.97 -20.51
N PRO A 45 1.36 5.55 -21.55
CA PRO A 45 1.90 6.89 -21.47
C PRO A 45 0.78 7.93 -21.50
N LEU A 46 0.93 8.99 -20.69
CA LEU A 46 0.10 10.18 -20.65
C LEU A 46 0.98 11.43 -20.65
N CYS A 47 0.38 12.58 -20.95
CA CYS A 47 1.07 13.87 -20.87
C CYS A 47 1.17 14.33 -19.42
N ALA A 48 2.35 14.81 -19.03
CA ALA A 48 2.57 15.37 -17.72
C ALA A 48 1.76 16.66 -17.52
N ARG A 49 1.30 16.89 -16.28
CA ARG A 49 0.66 18.14 -15.88
C ARG A 49 1.70 19.24 -15.68
N LEU A 50 1.35 20.43 -16.13
CA LEU A 50 2.20 21.62 -16.06
C LEU A 50 2.00 22.38 -14.73
N GLU A 51 2.87 23.34 -14.47
CA GLU A 51 2.81 24.17 -13.26
C GLU A 51 1.47 24.91 -13.16
N GLY A 52 0.87 24.87 -11.96
CA GLY A 52 -0.43 25.45 -11.67
C GLY A 52 -1.64 24.63 -12.11
N GLU A 53 -1.48 23.58 -12.94
CA GLU A 53 -2.60 22.73 -13.35
C GLU A 53 -3.15 21.89 -12.20
N LEU A 54 -4.45 21.54 -12.31
CA LEU A 54 -5.12 20.66 -11.35
C LEU A 54 -4.54 19.25 -11.39
N CYS A 55 -4.26 18.70 -10.21
CA CYS A 55 -3.67 17.39 -10.03
C CYS A 55 -4.22 16.67 -8.79
N GLY A 56 -3.99 15.37 -8.72
CA GLY A 56 -4.41 14.51 -7.63
C GLY A 56 -3.93 13.07 -7.77
N VAL A 57 -4.47 12.20 -6.92
CA VAL A 57 -4.11 10.77 -6.85
C VAL A 57 -4.48 10.02 -8.13
N TYR A 58 -5.60 10.39 -8.73
CA TYR A 58 -6.17 9.72 -9.92
C TYR A 58 -6.03 10.55 -11.20
N THR A 59 -5.22 11.60 -11.18
CA THR A 59 -4.94 12.43 -12.37
C THR A 59 -3.58 12.05 -12.97
N PRO A 60 -3.26 12.49 -14.21
CA PRO A 60 -1.90 12.41 -14.70
C PRO A 60 -0.91 13.10 -13.74
N ARG A 61 0.33 12.59 -13.68
CA ARG A 61 1.37 13.11 -12.80
C ARG A 61 1.86 14.47 -13.31
N CYS A 62 2.34 15.31 -12.39
CA CYS A 62 3.06 16.53 -12.75
C CYS A 62 4.39 16.18 -13.44
N SER A 63 4.93 17.12 -14.22
CA SER A 63 6.27 17.01 -14.83
C SER A 63 7.37 16.79 -13.78
N GLY A 64 8.54 16.32 -14.22
CA GLY A 64 9.60 15.81 -13.35
C GLY A 64 10.07 16.76 -12.22
N SER A 65 10.05 18.07 -12.43
CA SER A 65 10.40 19.10 -11.43
C SER A 65 9.26 19.50 -10.50
N LEU A 66 8.04 19.02 -10.78
CA LEU A 66 6.83 19.43 -10.08
C LEU A 66 6.29 18.31 -9.19
N ARG A 67 5.57 18.71 -8.15
CA ARG A 67 4.82 17.80 -7.27
C ARG A 67 3.41 18.33 -7.07
N CYS A 68 2.48 17.40 -6.94
CA CYS A 68 1.09 17.73 -6.66
C CYS A 68 0.92 18.09 -5.18
N TYR A 69 0.54 19.33 -4.90
CA TYR A 69 0.29 19.81 -3.54
C TYR A 69 -1.19 20.18 -3.34
N PRO A 70 -1.77 19.91 -2.17
CA PRO A 70 -3.08 20.45 -1.80
C PRO A 70 -2.98 21.96 -1.55
N SER A 71 -4.13 22.63 -1.44
CA SER A 71 -4.15 24.04 -1.03
C SER A 71 -3.67 24.18 0.42
N THR A 72 -2.87 25.20 0.72
CA THR A 72 -2.28 25.43 2.06
C THR A 72 -3.33 25.62 3.14
N ASP A 73 -4.48 26.19 2.78
CA ASP A 73 -5.53 26.60 3.72
C ASP A 73 -6.66 25.57 3.81
N SER A 74 -6.45 24.36 3.27
CA SER A 74 -7.47 23.31 3.23
C SER A 74 -7.60 22.61 4.58
N GLU A 75 -8.83 22.53 5.10
CA GLU A 75 -9.15 21.69 6.26
C GLU A 75 -8.98 20.18 5.96
N LEU A 76 -9.09 19.78 4.69
CA LEU A 76 -9.03 18.37 4.25
C LEU A 76 -8.05 18.19 3.06
N PRO A 77 -6.72 18.30 3.29
CA PRO A 77 -5.72 18.28 2.21
C PRO A 77 -5.71 16.97 1.41
N LEU A 78 -5.79 15.83 2.09
CA LEU A 78 -5.82 14.51 1.42
C LEU A 78 -7.07 14.34 0.56
N GLN A 79 -8.21 14.83 1.03
CA GLN A 79 -9.46 14.76 0.29
C GLN A 79 -9.38 15.60 -0.99
N GLN A 80 -8.74 16.78 -0.97
CA GLN A 80 -8.53 17.56 -2.19
C GLN A 80 -7.71 16.80 -3.22
N LEU A 81 -6.60 16.16 -2.80
CA LEU A 81 -5.77 15.36 -3.70
C LEU A 81 -6.51 14.15 -4.28
N ILE A 82 -7.34 13.48 -3.49
CA ILE A 82 -8.19 12.38 -3.95
C ILE A 82 -9.18 12.87 -5.02
N HIS A 83 -9.70 14.09 -4.89
CA HIS A 83 -10.64 14.68 -5.86
C HIS A 83 -9.97 15.43 -7.02
N GLY A 84 -8.64 15.45 -7.11
CA GLY A 84 -7.94 16.13 -8.21
C GLY A 84 -7.92 17.66 -8.08
N LEU A 85 -8.11 18.20 -6.88
CA LEU A 85 -8.14 19.64 -6.60
C LEU A 85 -6.79 20.19 -6.11
N GLY A 86 -5.74 19.38 -6.10
CA GLY A 86 -4.38 19.85 -5.87
C GLY A 86 -3.85 20.62 -7.08
N ARG A 87 -2.66 21.23 -6.93
CA ARG A 87 -1.96 21.89 -8.03
C ARG A 87 -0.51 21.43 -8.13
N CYS A 88 -0.01 21.35 -9.36
CA CYS A 88 1.40 21.09 -9.60
C CYS A 88 2.23 22.33 -9.25
N GLY A 89 3.12 22.20 -8.28
CA GLY A 89 4.06 23.25 -7.89
C GLY A 89 5.49 22.73 -7.85
N GLN A 90 6.47 23.63 -7.83
CA GLN A 90 7.88 23.28 -7.75
C GLN A 90 8.15 22.35 -6.56
N LYS A 91 8.93 21.30 -6.80
CA LYS A 91 9.51 20.52 -5.71
C LYS A 91 10.44 21.43 -4.93
N VAL A 92 10.12 21.65 -3.66
CA VAL A 92 11.04 22.33 -2.75
C VAL A 92 12.03 21.26 -2.27
N ASP A 93 13.17 21.16 -2.95
CA ASP A 93 14.31 20.40 -2.42
C ASP A 93 14.89 21.24 -1.27
N LEU A 94 14.73 20.77 -0.03
CA LEU A 94 15.48 21.31 1.09
C LEU A 94 16.95 20.86 0.95
N ASP A 95 17.72 21.55 0.12
CA ASP A 95 19.18 21.49 0.15
C ASP A 95 19.66 22.29 1.36
N VAL A 96 19.95 21.58 2.46
CA VAL A 96 20.74 22.12 3.57
C VAL A 96 22.21 21.99 3.19
N THR A 97 22.80 23.12 2.79
CA THR A 97 24.24 23.34 2.69
C THR A 97 24.97 22.91 3.96
N THR A 98 25.76 21.84 3.87
CA THR A 98 27.03 21.72 4.60
C THR A 98 28.09 21.22 3.64
N THR A 99 28.95 22.13 3.26
CA THR A 99 30.24 21.94 2.59
C THR A 99 31.07 20.84 3.25
N LEU A 100 31.37 19.75 2.54
CA LEU A 100 32.65 19.05 2.59
C LEU A 100 32.84 18.30 1.26
N ASP A 101 33.95 18.60 0.60
CA ASP A 101 34.37 18.07 -0.69
C ASP A 101 34.49 16.54 -0.69
N HIS A 102 34.09 15.92 -1.80
CA HIS A 102 34.90 14.93 -2.52
C HIS A 102 34.25 14.63 -3.88
N GLU A 103 34.98 15.01 -4.93
CA GLU A 103 34.75 14.58 -6.31
C GLU A 103 34.78 13.06 -6.42
N ALA A 104 33.74 12.47 -6.98
CA ALA A 104 33.83 11.24 -7.74
C ALA A 104 32.72 11.20 -8.79
N THR A 105 33.11 11.46 -10.03
CA THR A 105 32.38 11.21 -11.26
C THR A 105 31.71 9.83 -11.27
N ASN A 106 30.42 9.75 -11.60
CA ASN A 106 29.84 8.88 -12.63
C ASN A 106 28.30 8.98 -12.66
N GLU A 107 27.76 8.75 -13.84
CA GLU A 107 26.39 8.99 -14.26
C GLU A 107 25.36 7.94 -13.78
N VAL A 108 24.09 8.36 -13.84
CA VAL A 108 22.83 7.59 -14.04
C VAL A 108 22.09 6.96 -12.83
N GLN A 109 20.79 7.33 -12.79
CA GLN A 109 19.59 6.63 -12.29
C GLN A 109 19.30 6.58 -10.78
N GLY A 110 18.23 7.29 -10.43
CA GLY A 110 17.65 7.28 -9.10
C GLY A 110 17.05 5.93 -8.71
N THR A 111 17.24 5.59 -7.45
CA THR A 111 16.18 5.39 -6.44
C THR A 111 16.91 5.03 -5.15
N GLU A 112 17.03 5.96 -4.20
CA GLU A 112 17.41 5.56 -2.84
C GLU A 112 16.91 6.53 -1.76
N ASN A 113 16.56 5.89 -0.65
CA ASN A 113 15.75 6.35 0.47
C ASN A 113 16.65 7.00 1.56
N PRO A 114 16.19 8.02 2.32
CA PRO A 114 17.02 8.61 3.36
C PRO A 114 17.20 7.64 4.54
N ASN A 115 18.44 7.51 4.99
CA ASN A 115 18.87 6.60 6.03
C ASN A 115 18.59 7.21 7.43
N THR A 116 17.53 6.80 8.12
CA THR A 116 17.28 7.17 9.52
C THR A 116 17.97 6.23 10.49
N LYS A 117 18.87 6.79 11.32
CA LYS A 117 19.59 6.11 12.42
C LYS A 117 18.70 5.93 13.67
N ARG A 118 18.93 4.79 14.38
CA ARG A 118 18.65 4.41 15.80
C ARG A 118 17.26 3.88 16.20
N PRO A 119 17.12 3.15 17.33
CA PRO A 119 17.98 2.13 17.96
C PRO A 119 17.24 0.77 18.13
N ALA A 120 17.88 -0.34 17.77
CA ALA A 120 17.21 -1.63 17.50
C ALA A 120 17.02 -2.58 18.70
N MET A 121 17.53 -2.24 19.91
CA MET A 121 17.72 -3.25 20.96
C MET A 121 16.48 -3.53 21.80
N GLU A 122 15.67 -2.51 22.15
CA GLU A 122 14.49 -2.72 23.00
C GLU A 122 13.33 -3.41 22.27
N ALA A 123 13.10 -3.07 20.99
CA ALA A 123 12.05 -3.67 20.19
C ALA A 123 12.25 -5.18 19.97
N TRP A 124 13.51 -5.63 19.87
CA TRP A 124 13.85 -7.06 19.79
C TRP A 124 13.48 -7.81 21.06
N PHE A 125 13.73 -7.22 22.23
CA PHE A 125 13.47 -7.87 23.52
C PHE A 125 11.96 -8.08 23.76
N TRP A 126 11.14 -7.10 23.37
CA TRP A 126 9.67 -7.21 23.41
C TRP A 126 9.15 -8.24 22.41
N MET A 127 9.69 -8.27 21.19
CA MET A 127 9.28 -9.18 20.13
C MET A 127 9.66 -10.64 20.45
N GLU A 128 10.83 -10.87 21.04
CA GLU A 128 11.28 -12.18 21.50
C GLU A 128 10.43 -12.66 22.70
N SER A 129 10.09 -11.76 23.63
CA SER A 129 9.22 -12.06 24.77
C SER A 129 7.79 -12.42 24.32
N ALA A 130 7.24 -11.69 23.34
CA ALA A 130 5.94 -12.00 22.74
C ALA A 130 5.96 -13.35 22.00
N ARG A 131 7.05 -13.66 21.28
CA ARG A 131 7.23 -14.95 20.59
C ARG A 131 7.32 -16.11 21.58
N GLN A 132 8.04 -15.94 22.69
CA GLN A 132 8.17 -16.95 23.74
C GLN A 132 6.88 -17.14 24.53
N GLN A 133 6.11 -16.08 24.80
CA GLN A 133 4.75 -16.19 25.35
C GLN A 133 3.87 -17.05 24.44
N HIS A 134 3.85 -16.77 23.14
CA HIS A 134 3.02 -17.51 22.17
C HIS A 134 3.42 -18.99 22.04
N LEU A 135 4.72 -19.30 22.16
CA LEU A 135 5.24 -20.67 22.19
C LEU A 135 4.90 -21.40 23.49
N ASN A 136 4.99 -20.73 24.64
CA ASN A 136 4.60 -21.30 25.92
C ASN A 136 3.10 -21.53 26.01
N GLU A 137 2.26 -20.62 25.49
CA GLU A 137 0.81 -20.82 25.38
C GLU A 137 0.46 -22.01 24.49
N ARG A 138 1.19 -22.24 23.40
CA ARG A 138 1.03 -23.46 22.58
C ARG A 138 1.42 -24.73 23.34
N LYS A 139 2.48 -24.68 24.15
CA LYS A 139 2.96 -25.83 24.93
C LYS A 139 2.06 -26.14 26.13
N THR A 140 1.50 -25.13 26.80
CA THR A 140 0.53 -25.34 27.90
C THR A 140 -0.80 -25.86 27.36
N LYS A 141 -1.26 -25.38 26.19
CA LYS A 141 -2.45 -25.93 25.50
C LYS A 141 -2.28 -27.39 25.05
N MET A 142 -1.05 -27.85 24.76
CA MET A 142 -0.77 -29.27 24.46
C MET A 142 -0.67 -30.17 25.70
N LYS A 143 -0.47 -29.62 26.91
CA LYS A 143 -0.25 -30.40 28.15
C LYS A 143 -1.50 -30.56 29.03
N THR A 144 -2.60 -29.89 28.71
CA THR A 144 -3.86 -29.93 29.49
C THR A 144 -4.97 -30.79 28.87
N ASN A 145 -4.66 -31.68 27.92
CA ASN A 145 -5.65 -32.64 27.39
C ASN A 145 -5.87 -33.85 28.32
N GLN A 146 -6.47 -33.66 29.50
CA GLN A 146 -7.06 -34.77 30.26
C GLN A 146 -8.31 -34.43 31.10
N LEU A 147 -9.10 -33.41 30.74
CA LEU A 147 -10.53 -33.49 31.07
C LEU A 147 -11.34 -32.67 30.05
N GLU A 148 -12.28 -33.34 29.41
CA GLU A 148 -13.23 -32.73 28.48
C GLU A 148 -14.07 -31.63 29.16
N ASP A 149 -14.18 -30.48 28.51
CA ASP A 149 -15.34 -29.59 28.62
C ASP A 149 -15.67 -29.03 27.21
N PRO A 150 -16.84 -29.35 26.60
CA PRO A 150 -17.21 -28.93 25.24
C PRO A 150 -17.47 -27.42 25.04
N ARG A 151 -17.06 -26.53 25.95
CA ARG A 151 -17.46 -25.11 25.91
C ARG A 151 -16.28 -24.14 26.01
N THR A 152 -15.23 -24.35 25.22
CA THR A 152 -14.38 -23.20 24.87
C THR A 152 -15.15 -22.33 23.90
N GLN A 153 -15.88 -21.37 24.47
CA GLN A 153 -16.62 -20.32 23.81
C GLN A 153 -15.74 -19.72 22.70
N LYS A 154 -15.96 -20.14 21.44
CA LYS A 154 -15.49 -19.38 20.28
C LYS A 154 -15.98 -17.97 20.54
N VAL A 155 -15.06 -17.04 20.79
CA VAL A 155 -15.39 -15.61 20.77
C VAL A 155 -16.23 -15.42 19.53
N LEU A 156 -17.47 -14.96 19.70
CA LEU A 156 -18.42 -14.80 18.61
C LEU A 156 -17.83 -13.74 17.68
N GLN A 157 -16.94 -14.14 16.76
CA GLN A 157 -16.36 -13.25 15.79
C GLN A 157 -17.52 -12.69 14.98
N SER A 158 -17.61 -11.38 14.91
CA SER A 158 -18.56 -10.67 14.07
C SER A 158 -18.34 -11.03 12.59
N ALA A 159 -19.38 -10.88 11.77
CA ALA A 159 -19.33 -11.24 10.35
C ALA A 159 -18.16 -10.54 9.61
N CYS A 160 -17.94 -9.24 9.85
CA CYS A 160 -16.84 -8.49 9.24
C CYS A 160 -15.47 -9.06 9.61
N GLN A 161 -15.24 -9.40 10.88
CA GLN A 161 -13.96 -9.97 11.31
C GLN A 161 -13.72 -11.34 10.67
N GLN A 162 -14.74 -12.18 10.58
CA GLN A 162 -14.63 -13.48 9.90
C GLN A 162 -14.30 -13.32 8.41
N GLU A 163 -14.89 -12.34 7.73
CA GLU A 163 -14.56 -12.03 6.33
C GLU A 163 -13.14 -11.50 6.19
N LEU A 164 -12.69 -10.63 7.10
CA LEU A 164 -11.33 -10.11 7.11
C LEU A 164 -10.30 -11.24 7.30
N ASP A 165 -10.54 -12.14 8.26
CA ASP A 165 -9.66 -13.26 8.54
C ASP A 165 -9.55 -14.22 7.33
N LYS A 166 -10.65 -14.44 6.60
CA LYS A 166 -10.64 -15.24 5.35
C LYS A 166 -9.77 -14.59 4.26
N VAL A 167 -9.90 -13.27 4.08
CA VAL A 167 -9.10 -12.52 3.09
C VAL A 167 -7.61 -12.57 3.47
N LEU A 168 -7.28 -12.43 4.76
CA LEU A 168 -5.91 -12.55 5.24
C LEU A 168 -5.34 -13.95 5.04
N GLU A 169 -6.14 -15.00 5.26
CA GLU A 169 -5.74 -16.39 4.99
C GLU A 169 -5.46 -16.58 3.49
N GLU A 170 -6.30 -16.02 2.61
CA GLU A 170 -6.12 -16.08 1.16
C GLU A 170 -4.82 -15.39 0.71
N ILE A 171 -4.51 -14.22 1.26
CA ILE A 171 -3.24 -13.52 1.00
C ILE A 171 -2.05 -14.38 1.44
N SER A 172 -2.13 -15.01 2.62
CA SER A 172 -1.04 -15.83 3.13
C SER A 172 -0.69 -16.99 2.17
N LYS A 173 -1.71 -17.55 1.51
CA LYS A 173 -1.56 -18.60 0.48
C LYS A 173 -0.89 -18.05 -0.78
N MET A 174 -1.27 -16.84 -1.22
CA MET A 174 -0.67 -16.19 -2.40
C MET A 174 0.78 -15.74 -2.19
N THR A 175 1.16 -15.40 -0.96
CA THR A 175 2.55 -15.03 -0.61
C THR A 175 3.50 -16.22 -0.46
N SER A 176 2.98 -17.46 -0.49
CA SER A 176 3.80 -18.67 -0.47
C SER A 176 4.47 -18.90 -1.82
N GLU A 177 5.75 -19.32 -1.81
CA GLU A 177 6.63 -19.31 -2.99
C GLU A 177 6.12 -20.14 -4.18
N ASP A 178 5.24 -21.12 -3.95
CA ASP A 178 4.70 -22.03 -4.97
C ASP A 178 3.44 -21.52 -5.70
N ASN A 179 2.81 -20.44 -5.24
CA ASN A 179 1.57 -19.92 -5.83
C ASN A 179 1.62 -18.39 -6.05
N ARG A 180 2.75 -17.90 -6.57
CA ARG A 180 2.83 -16.54 -7.14
C ARG A 180 2.00 -16.48 -8.43
N GLY A 181 0.68 -16.59 -8.29
CA GLY A 181 -0.25 -16.10 -9.30
C GLY A 181 0.00 -14.61 -9.54
N PRO A 182 -0.49 -14.05 -10.65
CA PRO A 182 -0.36 -12.63 -10.93
C PRO A 182 -0.85 -11.81 -9.73
N LEU A 183 -0.10 -10.76 -9.36
CA LEU A 183 -0.47 -9.82 -8.28
C LEU A 183 -1.86 -9.19 -8.49
N GLU A 184 -2.38 -9.28 -9.71
CA GLU A 184 -3.75 -8.94 -10.11
C GLU A 184 -4.82 -9.64 -9.25
N ASN A 185 -4.55 -10.86 -8.75
CA ASN A 185 -5.47 -11.58 -7.87
C ASN A 185 -5.69 -10.85 -6.52
N LEU A 186 -4.69 -10.14 -6.00
CA LEU A 186 -4.83 -9.35 -4.76
C LEU A 186 -5.77 -8.16 -4.96
N TYR A 187 -5.77 -7.56 -6.16
CA TYR A 187 -6.66 -6.44 -6.47
C TYR A 187 -8.14 -6.84 -6.60
N VAL A 188 -8.40 -8.14 -6.77
CA VAL A 188 -9.77 -8.71 -6.78
C VAL A 188 -10.29 -8.98 -5.37
N LEU A 189 -9.40 -9.19 -4.39
CA LEU A 189 -9.79 -9.45 -3.01
C LEU A 189 -10.58 -8.27 -2.43
N LYS A 190 -11.73 -8.59 -1.85
CA LYS A 190 -12.60 -7.62 -1.17
C LYS A 190 -12.20 -7.55 0.29
N PHE A 191 -11.47 -6.51 0.67
CA PHE A 191 -11.12 -6.26 2.07
C PHE A 191 -12.28 -5.53 2.76
N PRO A 192 -12.96 -6.17 3.72
CA PRO A 192 -13.99 -5.48 4.47
C PRO A 192 -13.35 -4.43 5.39
N ASN A 193 -13.90 -3.22 5.39
CA ASN A 193 -13.48 -2.14 6.27
C ASN A 193 -14.19 -2.30 7.62
N CYS A 194 -13.56 -3.02 8.56
CA CYS A 194 -14.10 -3.27 9.89
C CYS A 194 -13.68 -2.19 10.90
N ASP A 195 -14.52 -1.92 11.89
CA ASP A 195 -14.17 -1.10 13.05
C ASP A 195 -13.40 -1.93 14.11
N ARG A 196 -12.99 -1.27 15.20
CA ARG A 196 -12.27 -1.92 16.31
C ARG A 196 -13.09 -2.97 17.07
N HIS A 197 -14.41 -2.97 16.91
CA HIS A 197 -15.34 -3.92 17.53
C HIS A 197 -15.66 -5.08 16.57
N GLY A 198 -15.10 -5.06 15.35
CA GLY A 198 -15.35 -6.04 14.31
C GLY A 198 -16.66 -5.83 13.57
N LEU A 199 -17.33 -4.69 13.70
CA LEU A 199 -18.51 -4.35 12.89
C LEU A 199 -18.08 -3.71 11.57
N TYR A 200 -18.94 -3.75 10.56
CA TYR A 200 -18.65 -3.05 9.31
C TYR A 200 -18.69 -1.55 9.53
N ASN A 201 -17.70 -0.81 9.03
CA ASN A 201 -17.84 0.62 8.86
C ASN A 201 -18.99 0.91 7.88
N LEU A 202 -19.72 1.99 8.12
CA LEU A 202 -20.88 2.38 7.29
C LEU A 202 -20.51 2.49 5.81
N LYS A 203 -19.29 2.93 5.49
CA LYS A 203 -18.79 3.05 4.13
C LYS A 203 -17.77 1.95 3.83
N GLN A 204 -18.10 1.12 2.86
CA GLN A 204 -17.24 0.11 2.27
C GLN A 204 -16.74 0.62 0.92
N CYS A 205 -15.51 0.28 0.55
CA CYS A 205 -14.90 0.71 -0.71
C CYS A 205 -14.08 -0.42 -1.32
N ASN A 206 -14.15 -0.55 -2.63
CA ASN A 206 -13.20 -1.35 -3.39
C ASN A 206 -11.81 -0.70 -3.37
N MET A 207 -10.77 -1.52 -3.54
CA MET A 207 -9.43 -1.01 -3.75
C MET A 207 -9.34 -0.26 -5.08
N SER A 208 -8.45 0.72 -5.15
CA SER A 208 -8.21 1.46 -6.40
C SER A 208 -7.48 0.57 -7.40
N THR A 209 -8.06 0.41 -8.60
CA THR A 209 -7.48 -0.38 -9.68
C THR A 209 -7.09 0.54 -10.84
N HIS A 210 -5.92 0.31 -11.44
CA HIS A 210 -5.43 1.07 -12.62
C HIS A 210 -5.49 2.60 -12.49
N GLY A 211 -5.27 3.14 -11.29
CA GLY A 211 -5.31 4.58 -11.07
C GLY A 211 -6.72 5.18 -11.07
N GLN A 212 -7.75 4.35 -10.94
CA GLN A 212 -9.14 4.78 -10.71
C GLN A 212 -9.56 4.54 -9.27
N ARG A 213 -10.43 5.41 -8.78
CA ARG A 213 -11.03 5.29 -7.45
C ARG A 213 -11.92 4.05 -7.42
N GLY A 214 -11.73 3.20 -6.40
CA GLY A 214 -12.64 2.10 -6.16
C GLY A 214 -14.03 2.60 -5.77
N GLU A 215 -15.06 1.91 -6.26
CA GLU A 215 -16.44 2.20 -5.90
C GLU A 215 -16.66 2.04 -4.39
N CYS A 216 -17.46 2.93 -3.81
CA CYS A 216 -17.84 2.88 -2.42
C CYS A 216 -19.35 2.84 -2.27
N TRP A 217 -19.83 2.06 -1.31
CA TRP A 217 -21.24 1.93 -0.98
C TRP A 217 -21.44 1.99 0.54
N CYS A 218 -22.69 2.24 0.94
CA CYS A 218 -23.06 2.20 2.34
C CYS A 218 -23.62 0.82 2.69
N VAL A 219 -23.32 0.32 3.88
CA VAL A 219 -23.80 -0.97 4.41
C VAL A 219 -24.34 -0.82 5.82
N ASN A 220 -25.17 -1.75 6.24
CA ASN A 220 -25.54 -1.89 7.65
C ASN A 220 -24.33 -2.41 8.47
N PRO A 221 -23.97 -1.78 9.61
CA PRO A 221 -22.82 -2.19 10.43
C PRO A 221 -22.84 -3.63 10.94
N LEU A 222 -24.04 -4.23 11.10
CA LEU A 222 -24.21 -5.58 11.63
C LEU A 222 -24.20 -6.64 10.53
N THR A 223 -24.81 -6.36 9.37
CA THR A 223 -25.03 -7.36 8.31
C THR A 223 -24.12 -7.20 7.10
N GLY A 224 -23.50 -6.03 6.90
CA GLY A 224 -22.65 -5.76 5.74
C GLY A 224 -23.40 -5.61 4.42
N VAL A 225 -24.75 -5.55 4.47
CA VAL A 225 -25.67 -5.35 3.33
C VAL A 225 -26.32 -3.98 3.42
#